data_AF-A0A5B6WPC9-F1
#
_entry.id   AF-A0A5B6WPC9-F1
#
_cell.length_a   1.000
_cell.length_b   1.000
_cell.length_c   1.000
_cell.angle_alpha   90.00
_cell.angle_beta   90.00
_cell.angle_gamma   90.00
#
_symmetry.space_group_name_H-M   'P 1'
#
loop_
_entity.id
_entity.type
_entity.pdbx_description
1 polymer ?
#
loop_
_entity_poly.entity_id
_entity_poly.type
_entity_poly.pdbx_seq_one_letter_code
_entity_poly.pdbx_strand_id
1 'polypeptide(L)'
;MSIYIKVLCISNYHACTQAIYKLGARKFLVNNVSPLGCALINIHTRKPNTSFLVVFFNGLLPSVLTKLEMSLKGPTFVGCDLYKLF
;
A
#
# COMPACT_ATOMS: atom_id res chain seq x y z
N MET A 1 8.67 -19.52 -9.65
CA MET A 1 8.31 -18.98 -8.31
C MET A 1 8.48 -17.47 -8.33
N SER A 2 7.38 -16.70 -8.41
CA SER A 2 7.44 -15.22 -8.41
C SER A 2 7.42 -14.73 -6.97
N ILE A 3 8.54 -14.22 -6.47
CA ILE A 3 8.63 -13.62 -5.14
C ILE A 3 8.22 -12.15 -5.27
N TYR A 4 7.18 -11.75 -4.53
CA TYR A 4 6.75 -10.37 -4.43
C TYR A 4 7.16 -9.80 -3.08
N ILE A 5 7.77 -8.62 -3.08
CA ILE A 5 8.14 -7.94 -1.84
C ILE A 5 6.98 -7.04 -1.42
N LYS A 6 6.41 -7.32 -0.24
CA LYS A 6 5.39 -6.46 0.38
C LYS A 6 6.04 -5.18 0.88
N VAL A 7 5.66 -4.05 0.30
CA VAL A 7 6.15 -2.73 0.72
C VAL A 7 5.18 -2.13 1.73
N LEU A 8 5.56 -2.16 3.01
CA LEU A 8 4.85 -1.49 4.10
C LEU A 8 5.61 -0.21 4.48
N CYS A 9 5.35 0.87 3.76
CA CYS A 9 5.94 2.18 4.09
C CYS A 9 4.85 3.20 4.39
N ILE A 10 4.71 3.47 5.68
CA ILE A 10 3.65 4.29 6.28
C ILE A 10 3.90 5.79 6.05
N SER A 11 5.17 6.21 5.90
CA SER A 11 5.56 7.63 5.83
C SER A 11 6.15 8.08 4.49
N ASN A 12 6.91 7.23 3.77
CA ASN A 12 7.52 7.61 2.49
C ASN A 12 7.65 6.41 1.53
N TYR A 13 6.62 6.22 0.71
CA TYR A 13 6.56 5.12 -0.26
C TYR A 13 7.70 5.16 -1.28
N HIS A 14 8.13 6.36 -1.68
CA HIS A 14 9.13 6.55 -2.71
C HIS A 14 10.53 6.13 -2.23
N ALA A 15 10.95 6.63 -1.08
CA ALA A 15 12.26 6.31 -0.51
C ALA A 15 12.43 4.80 -0.26
N CYS A 16 11.41 4.15 0.30
CA CYS A 16 11.43 2.72 0.53
C CYS A 16 11.51 1.90 -0.76
N THR A 17 10.67 2.24 -1.74
CA THR A 17 10.65 1.52 -3.02
C THR A 17 11.99 1.66 -3.73
N GLN A 18 12.59 2.85 -3.70
CA GLN A 18 13.93 3.06 -4.26
C GLN A 18 15.02 2.27 -3.53
N ALA A 19 14.98 2.22 -2.19
CA ALA A 19 15.95 1.44 -1.41
C ALA A 19 15.88 -0.05 -1.76
N ILE A 20 14.67 -0.62 -1.83
CA ILE A 20 14.48 -2.04 -2.14
C ILE A 20 14.77 -2.32 -3.63
N TYR A 21 14.47 -1.37 -4.53
CA TYR A 21 14.83 -1.45 -5.94
C TYR A 21 16.35 -1.51 -6.15
N LYS A 22 17.13 -0.71 -5.39
CA LYS A 22 18.60 -0.74 -5.39
C LYS A 22 19.15 -2.10 -4.94
N LEU A 23 18.42 -2.84 -4.11
CA LEU A 23 18.75 -4.21 -3.70
C LEU A 23 18.38 -5.27 -4.76
N GLY A 24 17.89 -4.87 -5.94
CA GLY A 24 17.58 -5.78 -7.05
C GLY A 24 16.12 -6.18 -7.15
N ALA A 25 15.24 -5.66 -6.30
CA ALA A 25 13.81 -5.93 -6.41
C ALA A 25 13.22 -5.37 -7.71
N ARG A 26 12.39 -6.19 -8.37
CA ARG A 26 11.65 -5.81 -9.60
C ARG A 26 10.16 -6.15 -9.53
N LYS A 27 9.70 -6.80 -8.45
CA LYS A 27 8.29 -7.19 -8.24
C LYS A 27 7.85 -6.70 -6.87
N PHE A 28 6.90 -5.78 -6.85
CA PHE A 28 6.42 -5.14 -5.64
C PHE A 28 4.94 -5.45 -5.43
N LEU A 29 4.60 -5.89 -4.23
CA LEU A 29 3.21 -6.01 -3.79
C LEU A 29 2.89 -4.78 -2.95
N VAL A 30 1.91 -4.00 -3.42
CA VAL A 30 1.50 -2.74 -2.83
C VAL A 30 0.09 -2.87 -2.30
N ASN A 31 -0.06 -2.69 -0.99
CA ASN A 31 -1.34 -2.82 -0.33
C ASN A 31 -1.86 -1.45 0.04
N ASN A 32 -3.15 -1.22 -0.17
CA ASN A 32 -3.81 -0.08 0.46
C ASN A 32 -3.96 -0.32 1.97
N VAL A 33 -4.30 0.75 2.69
CA VAL A 33 -4.52 0.66 4.13
C VAL A 33 -5.88 -0.01 4.33
N SER A 34 -5.87 -1.16 5.02
CA SER A 34 -7.10 -1.80 5.53
C SER A 34 -7.94 -0.77 6.29
N PRO A 35 -9.27 -0.96 6.42
CA PRO A 35 -10.10 -0.03 7.17
C PRO A 35 -9.59 0.02 8.63
N LEU A 36 -8.74 1.02 8.96
CA LEU A 36 -8.25 1.27 10.32
C LEU A 36 -9.45 1.79 11.12
N GLY A 37 -10.19 0.84 11.70
CA GLY A 37 -11.52 1.03 12.27
C GLY A 37 -12.34 -0.26 12.32
N CYS A 38 -12.10 -1.21 11.39
CA CYS A 38 -12.70 -2.55 11.39
C CYS A 38 -11.82 -3.61 12.07
N ALA A 39 -10.81 -3.22 12.85
CA ALA A 39 -10.13 -4.18 13.71
C ALA A 39 -11.20 -4.77 14.64
N LEU A 40 -11.41 -6.09 14.54
CA LEU A 40 -12.39 -6.91 15.29
C LEU A 40 -12.38 -6.67 16.81
N ILE A 41 -11.38 -5.94 17.31
CA ILE A 41 -11.13 -5.57 18.69
C ILE A 41 -12.23 -4.64 19.24
N ASN A 42 -13.03 -3.93 18.41
CA ASN A 42 -14.04 -2.99 18.92
C ASN A 42 -15.35 -2.82 18.11
N ILE A 43 -15.72 -3.81 17.29
CA ILE A 43 -16.98 -3.80 16.51
C ILE A 43 -18.26 -3.67 17.37
N HIS A 44 -18.19 -3.99 18.66
CA HIS A 44 -19.33 -3.87 19.58
C HIS A 44 -19.44 -2.48 20.25
N THR A 45 -18.36 -1.70 20.29
CA THR A 45 -18.28 -0.46 21.09
C THR A 45 -18.23 0.81 20.25
N ARG A 46 -17.87 0.73 18.96
CA ARG A 46 -17.84 1.90 18.07
C ARG A 46 -18.36 1.55 16.68
N LYS A 47 -19.22 2.41 16.11
CA LYS A 47 -19.57 2.34 14.69
C LYS A 47 -18.26 2.44 13.89
N PRO A 48 -18.08 1.61 12.84
CA PRO A 48 -16.88 1.65 12.01
C PRO A 48 -16.82 2.99 11.30
N ASN A 49 -16.10 3.94 11.89
CA ASN A 49 -15.75 5.19 11.25
C ASN A 49 -14.40 4.96 10.58
N THR A 50 -14.44 4.84 9.26
CA THR A 50 -13.24 4.88 8.43
C THR A 50 -12.56 6.21 8.68
N SER A 51 -11.36 6.17 9.25
CA SER A 51 -10.57 7.39 9.48
C SER A 51 -10.37 8.11 8.15
N PHE A 52 -10.57 9.44 8.13
CA PHE A 52 -10.32 10.29 6.96
C PHE A 52 -8.90 10.06 6.39
N LEU A 53 -7.95 9.73 7.26
CA LEU A 53 -6.57 9.39 6.89
C LEU A 53 -6.47 8.15 6.00
N VAL A 54 -7.34 7.15 6.20
CA VAL A 54 -7.40 5.92 5.38
C VAL A 54 -7.92 6.26 3.98
N VAL A 55 -9.00 7.04 3.90
CA VAL A 55 -9.59 7.46 2.62
C VAL A 55 -8.59 8.31 1.84
N PHE A 56 -7.96 9.28 2.51
CA PHE A 56 -6.95 10.16 1.91
C PHE A 56 -5.73 9.37 1.41
N PHE A 57 -5.19 8.46 2.22
CA PHE A 57 -4.05 7.63 1.82
C PHE A 57 -4.40 6.69 0.66
N ASN A 58 -5.54 6.00 0.73
CA ASN A 58 -5.97 5.07 -0.31
C ASN A 58 -6.25 5.80 -1.63
N GLY A 59 -6.71 7.04 -1.60
CA GLY A 59 -6.88 7.89 -2.79
C GLY A 59 -5.56 8.37 -3.41
N LEU A 60 -4.51 8.57 -2.60
CA LEU A 60 -3.20 9.00 -3.09
C LEU A 60 -2.34 7.87 -3.67
N LEU A 61 -2.59 6.63 -3.24
CA LEU A 61 -1.76 5.47 -3.57
C LEU A 61 -1.59 5.22 -5.08
N PRO A 62 -2.65 5.29 -5.92
CA PRO A 62 -2.51 5.10 -7.37
C PRO A 62 -1.57 6.14 -8.01
N SER A 63 -1.70 7.40 -7.62
CA SER A 63 -0.85 8.49 -8.15
C SER A 63 0.61 8.32 -7.79
N VAL A 64 0.90 7.81 -6.58
CA VAL A 64 2.28 7.51 -6.14
C VAL A 64 2.85 6.32 -6.89
N LEU A 65 2.04 5.27 -7.10
CA LEU A 65 2.39 4.09 -7.88
C LEU A 65 2.75 4.46 -9.32
N THR A 66 1.92 5.24 -10.01
CA THR A 66 2.19 5.68 -11.38
C THR A 66 3.48 6.48 -11.47
N LYS A 67 3.75 7.37 -10.50
CA LYS A 67 5.03 8.10 -10.46
C LYS A 67 6.24 7.17 -10.29
N LEU A 68 6.12 6.12 -9.49
CA LEU A 68 7.18 5.13 -9.29
C LEU A 68 7.39 4.26 -10.53
N GLU A 69 6.32 3.86 -11.22
CA GLU A 69 6.38 3.13 -12.49
C GLU A 69 7.06 3.94 -13.59
N MET A 70 6.74 5.23 -13.70
CA MET A 70 7.41 6.11 -14.66
C MET A 70 8.89 6.35 -14.32
N SER A 71 9.24 6.38 -13.03
CA SER A 71 10.60 6.68 -12.58
C SER A 71 11.55 5.49 -12.59
N LEU A 72 11.04 4.26 -12.55
CA LEU A 72 11.84 3.04 -12.43
C LEU A 72 11.65 2.17 -13.67
N LYS A 73 12.74 1.71 -14.29
CA LYS A 73 12.67 0.89 -15.52
C LYS A 73 12.48 -0.59 -15.19
N GLY A 74 11.35 -1.16 -15.63
CA GLY A 74 11.07 -2.59 -15.55
C GLY A 74 10.58 -3.18 -14.20
N PRO A 75 10.23 -2.43 -13.14
CA PRO A 75 9.49 -3.03 -12.04
C PRO A 75 8.04 -3.30 -12.44
N THR A 76 7.45 -4.32 -11.81
CA THR A 76 6.02 -4.60 -11.85
C THR A 76 5.44 -4.37 -10.47
N PHE A 77 4.40 -3.55 -10.40
CA PHE A 77 3.64 -3.29 -9.18
C PHE A 77 2.31 -4.04 -9.27
N VAL A 78 2.00 -4.82 -8.23
CA VAL A 78 0.70 -5.46 -8.09
C VAL A 78 -0.02 -4.79 -6.93
N GLY A 79 -1.12 -4.13 -7.25
CA GLY A 79 -2.02 -3.55 -6.25
C GLY A 79 -2.86 -4.64 -5.57
N CYS A 80 -2.87 -4.65 -4.25
CA CYS A 80 -3.75 -5.49 -3.44
C CYS A 80 -4.70 -4.58 -2.64
N ASP A 81 -5.98 -4.69 -2.94
CA ASP A 81 -7.04 -3.90 -2.29
C ASP A 81 -7.47 -4.60 -0.99
N LEU A 82 -6.70 -4.37 0.08
CA LEU A 82 -7.07 -4.80 1.43
C LEU A 82 -8.34 -4.13 1.94
N TYR A 83 -8.69 -2.94 1.45
CA TYR A 83 -9.94 -2.27 1.82
C TYR A 83 -11.19 -3.00 1.29
N LYS A 84 -11.11 -3.71 0.16
CA LYS A 84 -12.19 -4.60 -0.33
C LYS A 84 -12.14 -6.00 0.26
N LEU A 85 -10.99 -6.42 0.80
CA LEU A 85 -10.79 -7.75 1.35
C LEU A 85 -11.37 -7.90 2.77
N PHE A 86 -11.44 -6.81 3.53
CA PHE A 86 -11.92 -6.73 4.91
C PHE A 86 -13.10 -5.78 5.03
#